data_AF-A0A956L4R8-F1
#
_entry.id   AF-A0A956L4R8-F1
#
_cell.length_a   1.000
_cell.length_b   1.000
_cell.length_c   1.000
_cell.angle_alpha   90.00
_cell.angle_beta   90.00
_cell.angle_gamma   90.00
#
_symmetry.space_group_name_H-M   'P 1'
#
loop_
_entity.id
_entity.type
_entity.pdbx_description
1 polymer ?
#
loop_
_entity_poly.entity_id
_entity_poly.type
_entity_poly.pdbx_seq_one_letter_code
_entity_poly.pdbx_strand_id
1 'polypeptide(L)'
;SVSDKLVRGTRNGDAIWALLAGHAVSSISASEEPYTGEEAAKAHDGDLGTRWKSWGTSEWIEFDLGSSKTIGSVEIAITDGNSRTYDFEIEVWNGSSWVVGYDGTNTQGTSDFEIYEFSSPIVGSKVRMSCHGNSVSNANYVKEIRIQELGWDPIVGANSVWGELADAGYSLEPTNSEIGTGAETTLIGGFTVDHHGSYNGGLDAFQMEIGMDYRDTQGERDDLIVDLADAIDTYLDNY
;
A
#
# COMPACT_ATOMS: atom_id res chain seq x y z
N SER A 1 -5.63 -27.94 10.77
CA SER A 1 -4.23 -27.99 11.23
C SER A 1 -3.52 -26.82 10.57
N VAL A 2 -2.33 -26.42 11.00
CA VAL A 2 -1.44 -25.53 10.22
C VAL A 2 -0.37 -26.34 9.48
N SER A 3 -0.40 -27.68 9.61
CA SER A 3 0.57 -28.59 8.99
C SER A 3 0.55 -28.51 7.46
N ASP A 4 -0.60 -28.17 6.89
CA ASP A 4 -0.93 -28.17 5.47
C ASP A 4 -1.02 -26.76 4.88
N LYS A 5 -0.50 -25.73 5.57
CA LYS A 5 -0.69 -24.32 5.17
C LYS A 5 0.63 -23.55 5.08
N LEU A 6 0.66 -22.55 4.20
CA LEU A 6 1.70 -21.52 4.17
C LEU A 6 1.17 -20.26 4.84
N VAL A 7 1.94 -19.68 5.77
CA VAL A 7 1.51 -18.53 6.57
C VAL A 7 2.32 -17.29 6.21
N ARG A 8 1.63 -16.14 6.09
CA ARG A 8 2.23 -14.81 5.86
C ARG A 8 2.29 -14.04 7.18
N GLY A 9 3.45 -13.48 7.53
CA GLY A 9 3.53 -12.55 8.66
C GLY A 9 4.94 -12.29 9.19
N THR A 10 5.11 -11.15 9.86
CA THR A 10 6.31 -10.81 10.63
C THR A 10 6.06 -11.00 12.13
N ARG A 11 7.11 -11.30 12.89
CA ARG A 11 7.02 -11.25 14.35
C ARG A 11 7.03 -9.78 14.78
N ASN A 12 5.91 -9.30 15.34
CA ASN A 12 5.66 -7.94 15.89
C ASN A 12 4.81 -6.97 15.05
N GLY A 13 4.10 -7.39 14.01
CA GLY A 13 3.08 -6.55 13.40
C GLY A 13 3.62 -5.37 12.57
N ASP A 14 4.91 -5.38 12.23
CA ASP A 14 5.44 -4.54 11.17
C ASP A 14 4.94 -5.15 9.85
N ALA A 15 3.87 -4.59 9.27
CA ALA A 15 3.32 -5.15 8.06
C ALA A 15 4.32 -5.09 6.90
N ILE A 16 4.08 -5.92 5.90
CA ILE A 16 4.79 -6.01 4.61
C ILE A 16 4.63 -4.68 3.85
N TRP A 17 5.20 -3.59 4.39
CA TRP A 17 5.07 -2.23 3.86
C TRP A 17 6.26 -1.81 3.01
N ALA A 18 7.21 -2.71 2.77
CA ALA A 18 8.47 -2.37 2.14
C ALA A 18 8.56 -2.87 0.69
N LEU A 19 7.63 -2.45 -0.17
CA LEU A 19 7.96 -2.27 -1.59
C LEU A 19 7.08 -1.22 -2.24
N LEU A 20 7.16 0.00 -1.73
CA LEU A 20 6.35 1.10 -2.21
C LEU A 20 7.29 2.28 -2.40
N ALA A 21 8.08 2.21 -3.48
CA ALA A 21 8.83 3.35 -3.97
C ALA A 21 7.79 4.38 -4.44
N GLY A 22 7.57 5.41 -3.62
CA GLY A 22 6.67 6.50 -3.99
C GLY A 22 7.12 7.10 -5.33
N HIS A 23 6.18 7.31 -6.25
CA HIS A 23 6.47 7.95 -7.53
C HIS A 23 7.05 9.34 -7.29
N ALA A 24 8.14 9.66 -7.99
CA ALA A 24 8.62 11.02 -8.07
C ALA A 24 7.55 11.90 -8.75
N VAL A 25 7.24 13.03 -8.13
CA VAL A 25 6.28 14.00 -8.66
C VAL A 25 7.03 15.09 -9.42
N SER A 26 6.57 15.41 -10.63
CA SER A 26 7.12 16.46 -11.48
C SER A 26 6.64 17.86 -11.08
N SER A 27 5.39 17.98 -10.67
CA SER A 27 4.84 19.23 -10.13
C SER A 27 3.62 18.99 -9.26
N ILE A 28 3.37 19.90 -8.32
CA ILE A 28 2.21 19.87 -7.43
C ILE A 28 1.45 21.18 -7.60
N SER A 29 0.12 21.09 -7.63
CA SER A 29 -0.76 22.26 -7.66
C SER A 29 -2.00 22.00 -6.82
N ALA A 30 -2.65 23.06 -6.35
CA ALA A 30 -3.91 22.97 -5.63
C ALA A 30 -4.91 23.99 -6.17
N SER A 31 -6.20 23.76 -5.88
CA SER A 31 -7.27 24.71 -6.18
C SER A 31 -7.05 26.08 -5.54
N GLU A 32 -6.45 26.10 -4.34
CA GLU A 32 -6.08 27.31 -3.63
C GLU A 32 -4.84 27.10 -2.74
N GLU A 33 -4.07 28.18 -2.57
CA GLU A 33 -2.92 28.27 -1.65
C GLU A 33 -2.95 29.61 -0.88
N PRO A 34 -4.01 29.91 -0.12
CA PRO A 34 -4.20 31.25 0.46
C PRO A 34 -3.34 31.50 1.70
N TYR A 35 -2.66 30.47 2.23
CA TYR A 35 -1.93 30.51 3.50
C TYR A 35 -0.43 30.35 3.27
N THR A 36 0.34 31.40 3.60
CA THR A 36 1.81 31.36 3.52
C THR A 36 2.39 30.31 4.47
N GLY A 37 3.22 29.41 3.94
CA GLY A 37 3.81 28.29 4.67
C GLY A 37 2.93 27.04 4.74
N GLU A 38 1.77 27.04 4.10
CA GLU A 38 0.86 25.89 3.98
C GLU A 38 0.44 25.66 2.50
N GLU A 39 1.35 25.93 1.56
CA GLU A 39 1.19 25.73 0.11
C GLU A 39 1.16 24.24 -0.28
N ALA A 40 0.75 23.90 -1.51
CA ALA A 40 0.56 22.51 -1.96
C ALA A 40 1.85 21.67 -1.88
N ALA A 41 3.02 22.30 -2.06
CA ALA A 41 4.32 21.65 -1.89
C ALA A 41 4.54 21.06 -0.49
N LYS A 42 3.81 21.54 0.52
CA LYS A 42 3.83 21.04 1.90
C LYS A 42 3.11 19.72 2.11
N ALA A 43 2.50 19.16 1.06
CA ALA A 43 1.92 17.82 1.10
C ALA A 43 2.83 16.77 0.43
N HIS A 44 4.08 17.10 0.11
CA HIS A 44 5.05 16.17 -0.48
C HIS A 44 6.49 16.66 -0.23
N ASP A 45 6.78 17.12 0.98
CA ASP A 45 8.12 17.58 1.37
C ASP A 45 8.83 16.66 2.37
N GLY A 46 8.17 15.56 2.74
CA GLY A 46 8.68 14.57 3.69
C GLY A 46 8.65 15.02 5.15
N ASP A 47 8.08 16.19 5.45
CA ASP A 47 7.98 16.73 6.81
C ASP A 47 6.54 16.72 7.33
N LEU A 48 6.21 15.74 8.18
CA LEU A 48 4.90 15.61 8.84
C LEU A 48 4.57 16.77 9.82
N GLY A 49 5.50 17.68 10.07
CA GLY A 49 5.29 18.93 10.78
C GLY A 49 4.71 20.06 9.92
N THR A 50 4.71 19.91 8.60
CA THR A 50 4.10 20.85 7.65
C THR A 50 2.83 20.25 7.02
N ARG A 51 2.08 21.08 6.29
CA ARG A 51 0.86 20.66 5.59
C ARG A 51 0.44 21.64 4.52
N TRP A 52 -0.22 21.15 3.49
CA TRP A 52 -1.11 21.97 2.67
C TRP A 52 -2.41 22.24 3.43
N LYS A 53 -2.96 23.44 3.26
CA LYS A 53 -4.25 23.83 3.84
C LYS A 53 -5.14 24.55 2.83
N SER A 54 -6.40 24.14 2.80
CA SER A 54 -7.48 24.81 2.06
C SER A 54 -8.75 24.90 2.91
N TRP A 55 -9.70 25.72 2.47
CA TRP A 55 -10.99 25.93 3.12
C TRP A 55 -12.14 25.84 2.10
N GLY A 56 -12.82 24.70 2.12
CA GLY A 56 -13.95 24.42 1.22
C GLY A 56 -14.18 22.93 1.09
N THR A 57 -15.31 22.57 0.48
CA THR A 57 -15.70 21.17 0.23
C THR A 57 -15.58 20.79 -1.24
N SER A 58 -14.88 21.61 -2.03
CA SER A 58 -14.62 21.42 -3.46
C SER A 58 -13.17 21.77 -3.80
N GLU A 59 -12.29 21.70 -2.80
CA GLU A 59 -10.88 21.99 -2.94
C GLU A 59 -10.15 20.72 -3.34
N TRP A 60 -9.03 20.87 -4.04
CA TRP A 60 -8.25 19.73 -4.49
C TRP A 60 -6.76 20.03 -4.46
N ILE A 61 -5.97 18.96 -4.35
CA ILE A 61 -4.52 18.96 -4.58
C ILE A 61 -4.18 17.91 -5.64
N GLU A 62 -3.36 18.28 -6.60
CA GLU A 62 -2.99 17.49 -7.78
C GLU A 62 -1.47 17.32 -7.87
N PHE A 63 -1.04 16.10 -8.20
CA PHE A 63 0.34 15.68 -8.38
C PHE A 63 0.52 15.20 -9.82
N ASP A 64 1.37 15.88 -10.59
CA ASP A 64 1.76 15.45 -11.94
C ASP A 64 2.96 14.51 -11.85
N LEU A 65 2.84 13.30 -12.38
CA LEU A 65 3.89 12.28 -12.35
C LEU A 65 4.89 12.41 -13.50
N GLY A 66 4.68 13.35 -14.43
CA GLY A 66 5.49 13.61 -15.62
C GLY A 66 5.37 12.57 -16.73
N SER A 67 4.88 11.37 -16.41
CA SER A 67 4.63 10.26 -17.34
C SER A 67 3.52 9.37 -16.80
N SER A 68 2.90 8.56 -17.66
CA SER A 68 1.95 7.55 -17.21
C SER A 68 2.64 6.48 -16.36
N LYS A 69 2.08 6.25 -15.18
CA LYS A 69 2.49 5.25 -14.19
C LYS A 69 1.30 4.40 -13.82
N THR A 70 1.55 3.17 -13.40
CA THR A 70 0.54 2.38 -12.68
C THR A 70 0.46 2.94 -11.26
N ILE A 71 -0.74 3.12 -10.73
CA ILE A 71 -0.99 3.58 -9.36
C ILE A 71 -1.99 2.61 -8.71
N GLY A 72 -1.59 1.95 -7.62
CA GLY A 72 -2.44 1.00 -6.90
C GLY A 72 -2.95 1.53 -5.56
N SER A 73 -2.29 2.52 -4.98
CA SER A 73 -2.70 3.13 -3.72
C SER A 73 -2.10 4.51 -3.53
N VAL A 74 -2.49 5.17 -2.44
CA VAL A 74 -1.87 6.41 -1.96
C VAL A 74 -1.73 6.32 -0.43
N GLU A 75 -0.59 6.74 0.09
CA GLU A 75 -0.41 7.01 1.53
C GLU A 75 -0.73 8.47 1.81
N ILE A 76 -1.57 8.75 2.81
CA ILE A 76 -1.87 10.12 3.23
C ILE A 76 -1.68 10.25 4.74
N ALA A 77 -0.95 11.27 5.16
CA ALA A 77 -0.94 11.75 6.53
C ALA A 77 -1.79 13.02 6.64
N ILE A 78 -2.74 13.03 7.57
CA ILE A 78 -3.70 14.14 7.74
C ILE A 78 -3.56 14.73 9.14
N THR A 79 -3.63 16.05 9.25
CA THR A 79 -3.59 16.73 10.56
C THR A 79 -4.82 16.36 11.38
N ASP A 80 -4.61 16.00 12.65
CA ASP A 80 -5.66 15.58 13.58
C ASP A 80 -6.48 14.38 13.06
N GLY A 81 -5.90 13.56 12.18
CA GLY A 81 -6.56 12.39 11.60
C GLY A 81 -6.96 11.34 12.64
N ASN A 82 -6.44 11.40 13.87
CA ASN A 82 -6.85 10.54 14.99
C ASN A 82 -8.03 11.09 15.80
N SER A 83 -8.53 12.28 15.45
CA SER A 83 -9.61 12.95 16.19
C SER A 83 -10.68 13.55 15.27
N ARG A 84 -10.38 13.72 13.98
CA ARG A 84 -11.30 14.22 12.96
C ARG A 84 -11.42 13.22 11.81
N THR A 85 -12.61 13.20 11.23
CA THR A 85 -12.91 12.46 10.00
C THR A 85 -12.89 13.45 8.85
N TYR A 86 -12.05 13.23 7.85
CA TYR A 86 -11.97 13.98 6.61
C TYR A 86 -12.59 13.14 5.50
N ASP A 87 -13.37 13.80 4.65
CA ASP A 87 -14.06 13.19 3.52
C ASP A 87 -13.38 13.63 2.22
N PHE A 88 -13.01 12.67 1.36
CA PHE A 88 -12.25 12.92 0.16
C PHE A 88 -12.33 11.79 -0.87
N GLU A 89 -12.07 12.15 -2.11
CA GLU A 89 -11.86 11.22 -3.22
C GLU A 89 -10.40 11.27 -3.67
N ILE A 90 -9.85 10.13 -4.08
CA ILE A 90 -8.56 10.00 -4.74
C ILE A 90 -8.81 9.56 -6.18
N GLU A 91 -8.33 10.35 -7.13
CA GLU A 91 -8.61 10.18 -8.54
C GLU A 91 -7.31 10.18 -9.37
N VAL A 92 -7.31 9.42 -10.46
CA VAL A 92 -6.18 9.31 -11.38
C VAL A 92 -6.60 9.78 -12.77
N TRP A 93 -5.80 10.65 -13.39
CA TRP A 93 -6.00 11.05 -14.78
C TRP A 93 -5.44 10.00 -15.73
N ASN A 94 -6.32 9.27 -16.42
CA ASN A 94 -5.94 8.18 -17.35
C ASN A 94 -5.53 8.67 -18.76
N GLY A 95 -5.40 9.98 -18.97
CA GLY A 95 -5.18 10.59 -20.29
C GLY A 95 -6.44 11.14 -20.95
N SER A 96 -7.63 10.77 -20.48
CA SER A 96 -8.92 11.20 -21.06
C SER A 96 -9.96 11.64 -20.03
N SER A 97 -9.96 11.05 -18.83
CA SER A 97 -10.87 11.36 -17.74
C SER A 97 -10.21 11.10 -16.39
N TRP A 98 -10.76 11.70 -15.34
CA TRP A 98 -10.49 11.32 -13.97
C TRP A 98 -11.20 10.02 -13.64
N VAL A 99 -10.47 9.07 -13.07
CA VAL A 99 -10.99 7.78 -12.60
C VAL A 99 -10.81 7.72 -11.09
N VAL A 100 -11.89 7.49 -10.37
CA VAL A 100 -11.88 7.37 -8.90
C VAL A 100 -11.18 6.06 -8.51
N GLY A 101 -10.09 6.17 -7.76
CA GLY A 101 -9.41 5.03 -7.14
C GLY A 101 -9.92 4.75 -5.72
N TYR A 102 -10.23 5.80 -4.96
CA TYR A 102 -10.78 5.74 -3.61
C TYR A 102 -11.81 6.85 -3.39
N ASP A 103 -12.87 6.56 -2.66
CA ASP A 103 -13.92 7.51 -2.25
C ASP A 103 -14.35 7.13 -0.83
N GLY A 104 -14.15 8.04 0.12
CA GLY A 104 -14.52 7.81 1.51
C GLY A 104 -13.79 8.71 2.50
N THR A 105 -13.56 8.18 3.69
CA THR A 105 -13.00 8.94 4.80
C THR A 105 -11.77 8.29 5.40
N ASN A 106 -10.90 9.08 6.04
CA ASN A 106 -9.83 8.52 6.86
C ASN A 106 -10.38 7.66 8.02
N THR A 107 -9.55 6.78 8.58
CA THR A 107 -9.97 5.79 9.58
C THR A 107 -10.26 6.37 10.97
N GLN A 108 -9.96 7.65 11.17
CA GLN A 108 -9.92 8.30 12.48
C GLN A 108 -8.89 7.69 13.46
N GLY A 109 -7.92 6.90 12.96
CA GLY A 109 -7.00 6.13 13.81
C GLY A 109 -5.66 6.82 14.11
N THR A 110 -5.14 7.60 13.16
CA THR A 110 -3.78 8.17 13.26
C THR A 110 -3.66 9.55 12.60
N SER A 111 -2.62 10.30 12.97
CA SER A 111 -2.17 11.51 12.24
C SER A 111 -0.85 11.30 11.50
N ASP A 112 -0.37 10.06 11.48
CA ASP A 112 0.69 9.55 10.60
C ASP A 112 0.04 9.01 9.31
N PHE A 113 0.77 8.23 8.52
CA PHE A 113 0.26 7.69 7.26
C PHE A 113 -0.86 6.66 7.46
N GLU A 114 -1.91 6.81 6.68
CA GLU A 114 -2.88 5.78 6.34
C GLU A 114 -2.76 5.45 4.86
N ILE A 115 -3.01 4.20 4.49
CA ILE A 115 -2.96 3.73 3.10
C ILE A 115 -4.39 3.61 2.56
N TYR A 116 -4.60 4.21 1.38
CA TYR A 116 -5.86 4.20 0.66
C TYR A 116 -5.70 3.39 -0.62
N GLU A 117 -6.19 2.17 -0.54
CA GLU A 117 -6.18 1.14 -1.57
C GLU A 117 -7.12 1.47 -2.71
N PHE A 118 -6.69 1.25 -3.95
CA PHE A 118 -7.61 1.22 -5.09
C PHE A 118 -8.14 -0.19 -5.28
N SER A 119 -9.39 -0.31 -5.70
CA SER A 119 -9.99 -1.61 -6.03
C SER A 119 -9.29 -2.34 -7.19
N SER A 120 -8.59 -1.59 -8.04
CA SER A 120 -7.69 -2.09 -9.09
C SER A 120 -6.67 -1.01 -9.43
N PRO A 121 -5.43 -1.36 -9.83
CA PRO A 121 -4.45 -0.37 -10.25
C PRO A 121 -4.93 0.46 -11.45
N ILE A 122 -4.67 1.76 -11.42
CA ILE A 122 -5.06 2.69 -12.48
C ILE A 122 -3.79 3.23 -13.15
N VAL A 123 -3.72 3.13 -14.48
CA VAL A 123 -2.63 3.73 -15.26
C VAL A 123 -2.98 5.19 -15.55
N GLY A 124 -2.12 6.11 -15.13
CA GLY A 124 -2.34 7.54 -15.33
C GLY A 124 -1.13 8.41 -15.07
N SER A 125 -1.21 9.68 -15.47
CA SER A 125 -0.09 10.63 -15.37
C SER A 125 -0.26 11.66 -14.26
N LYS A 126 -1.42 11.69 -13.61
CA LYS A 126 -1.71 12.62 -12.52
C LYS A 126 -2.57 11.95 -11.46
N VAL A 127 -2.37 12.33 -10.20
CA VAL A 127 -3.20 11.94 -9.07
C VAL A 127 -3.79 13.19 -8.44
N ARG A 128 -5.07 13.16 -8.09
CA ARG A 128 -5.77 14.26 -7.42
C ARG A 128 -6.44 13.74 -6.16
N MET A 129 -6.33 14.48 -5.07
CA MET A 129 -7.20 14.33 -3.91
C MET A 129 -8.23 15.46 -3.93
N SER A 130 -9.50 15.12 -4.08
CA SER A 130 -10.64 16.05 -4.00
C SER A 130 -11.18 16.03 -2.58
N CYS A 131 -11.23 17.17 -1.90
CA CYS A 131 -11.52 17.26 -0.47
C CYS A 131 -12.90 17.85 -0.18
N HIS A 132 -13.59 17.27 0.80
CA HIS A 132 -14.96 17.62 1.18
C HIS A 132 -15.09 18.15 2.63
N GLY A 133 -13.97 18.58 3.22
CA GLY A 133 -13.92 19.09 4.59
C GLY A 133 -13.73 17.97 5.62
N ASN A 134 -14.09 18.26 6.87
CA ASN A 134 -13.95 17.34 7.98
C ASN A 134 -15.12 17.44 8.98
N SER A 135 -15.15 16.54 9.95
CA SER A 135 -16.20 16.42 10.96
C SER A 135 -16.36 17.63 11.91
N VAL A 136 -15.43 18.59 11.86
CA VAL A 136 -15.42 19.81 12.71
C VAL A 136 -15.61 21.09 11.88
N SER A 137 -15.13 21.13 10.63
CA SER A 137 -15.22 22.30 9.75
C SER A 137 -14.99 21.94 8.28
N ASN A 138 -15.13 22.91 7.39
CA ASN A 138 -14.83 22.75 5.96
C ASN A 138 -13.34 22.89 5.62
N ALA A 139 -12.44 22.76 6.59
CA ALA A 139 -11.00 22.91 6.34
C ALA A 139 -10.37 21.57 5.95
N ASN A 140 -9.38 21.60 5.06
CA ASN A 140 -8.60 20.43 4.66
C ASN A 140 -7.15 20.63 5.11
N TYR A 141 -6.54 19.60 5.70
CA TYR A 141 -5.22 19.69 6.31
C TYR A 141 -4.36 18.47 5.97
N VAL A 142 -3.72 18.50 4.81
CA VAL A 142 -2.97 17.37 4.27
C VAL A 142 -1.49 17.56 4.58
N LYS A 143 -0.91 16.69 5.42
CA LYS A 143 0.50 16.78 5.79
C LYS A 143 1.42 16.21 4.73
N GLU A 144 1.08 15.05 4.19
CA GLU A 144 1.92 14.38 3.20
C GLU A 144 1.07 13.39 2.39
N ILE A 145 1.34 13.31 1.09
CA ILE A 145 0.78 12.35 0.15
C ILE A 145 1.94 11.64 -0.56
N ARG A 146 1.90 10.30 -0.57
CA ARG A 146 2.82 9.49 -1.38
C ARG A 146 2.03 8.61 -2.32
N ILE A 147 2.42 8.63 -3.59
CA ILE A 147 1.71 7.95 -4.67
C ILE A 147 2.43 6.66 -4.97
N GLN A 148 1.68 5.57 -5.04
CA GLN A 148 2.23 4.23 -4.91
C GLN A 148 1.91 3.35 -6.11
N GLU A 149 2.93 2.67 -6.66
CA GLU A 149 2.86 2.09 -8.01
C GLU A 149 1.90 0.90 -8.15
N LEU A 150 1.89 -0.03 -7.19
CA LEU A 150 1.26 -1.33 -7.39
C LEU A 150 0.23 -1.72 -6.30
N GLY A 151 0.09 -0.93 -5.23
CA GLY A 151 -0.84 -1.27 -4.13
C GLY A 151 -0.54 -2.66 -3.56
N TRP A 152 -1.57 -3.47 -3.30
CA TRP A 152 -1.37 -4.89 -2.93
C TRP A 152 -1.20 -5.86 -4.10
N ASP A 153 -1.25 -5.43 -5.36
CA ASP A 153 -1.12 -6.37 -6.49
C ASP A 153 0.17 -7.22 -6.41
N PRO A 154 1.35 -6.69 -6.02
CA PRO A 154 2.56 -7.49 -5.83
C PRO A 154 2.50 -8.42 -4.61
N ILE A 155 1.56 -8.21 -3.71
CA ILE A 155 1.46 -8.96 -2.46
C ILE A 155 0.35 -10.00 -2.53
N VAL A 156 -0.75 -9.71 -3.22
CA VAL A 156 -1.94 -10.59 -3.28
C VAL A 156 -2.53 -10.77 -4.66
N GLY A 157 -2.06 -10.04 -5.67
CA GLY A 157 -2.48 -10.20 -7.06
C GLY A 157 -2.16 -11.58 -7.61
N ALA A 158 -2.74 -11.93 -8.77
CA ALA A 158 -2.55 -13.25 -9.38
C ALA A 158 -1.06 -13.55 -9.61
N ASN A 159 -0.31 -12.58 -10.14
CA ASN A 159 1.13 -12.71 -10.41
C ASN A 159 2.01 -12.47 -9.17
N SER A 160 1.41 -12.26 -7.99
CA SER A 160 2.20 -12.15 -6.74
C SER A 160 2.76 -13.52 -6.36
N VAL A 161 3.86 -13.55 -5.60
CA VAL A 161 4.41 -14.83 -5.08
C VAL A 161 3.33 -15.67 -4.41
N TRP A 162 2.39 -15.01 -3.71
CA TRP A 162 1.31 -15.69 -3.04
C TRP A 162 0.11 -16.06 -3.92
N GLY A 163 -0.16 -15.29 -4.97
CA GLY A 163 -1.17 -15.63 -5.98
C GLY A 163 -0.78 -16.90 -6.72
N GLU A 164 0.46 -16.96 -7.18
CA GLU A 164 1.03 -18.12 -7.86
C GLU A 164 1.00 -19.38 -6.97
N LEU A 165 1.38 -19.26 -5.69
CA LEU A 165 1.27 -20.37 -4.74
C LEU A 165 -0.19 -20.79 -4.48
N ALA A 166 -1.14 -19.83 -4.43
CA ALA A 166 -2.56 -20.19 -4.31
C ALA A 166 -3.03 -20.97 -5.54
N ASP A 167 -2.63 -20.54 -6.73
CA ASP A 167 -2.98 -21.15 -8.01
C ASP A 167 -2.33 -22.52 -8.22
N ALA A 168 -1.13 -22.73 -7.67
CA ALA A 168 -0.49 -24.04 -7.56
C ALA A 168 -1.18 -25.00 -6.55
N GLY A 169 -2.16 -24.50 -5.79
CA GLY A 169 -3.02 -25.30 -4.90
C GLY A 169 -2.58 -25.31 -3.43
N TYR A 170 -1.63 -24.47 -3.03
CA TYR A 170 -1.23 -24.34 -1.63
C TYR A 170 -2.32 -23.61 -0.82
N SER A 171 -2.58 -24.08 0.40
CA SER A 171 -3.49 -23.40 1.33
C SER A 171 -2.75 -22.26 2.04
N LEU A 172 -3.27 -21.03 1.94
CA LEU A 172 -2.61 -19.82 2.48
C LEU A 172 -3.35 -19.26 3.69
N GLU A 173 -2.61 -18.78 4.68
CA GLU A 173 -3.14 -18.11 5.88
C GLU A 173 -2.39 -16.79 6.19
N PRO A 174 -3.10 -15.64 6.31
CA PRO A 174 -4.50 -15.48 5.90
C PRO A 174 -4.66 -15.76 4.40
N THR A 175 -5.90 -15.94 3.95
CA THR A 175 -6.16 -16.26 2.54
C THR A 175 -5.63 -15.16 1.62
N ASN A 176 -5.37 -15.47 0.35
CA ASN A 176 -4.84 -14.48 -0.61
C ASN A 176 -5.77 -13.29 -0.88
N SER A 177 -6.96 -13.27 -0.29
CA SER A 177 -7.90 -12.15 -0.40
C SER A 177 -7.93 -11.27 0.85
N GLU A 178 -7.25 -11.67 1.93
CA GLU A 178 -7.27 -11.02 3.23
C GLU A 178 -6.03 -10.15 3.43
N ILE A 179 -6.20 -8.87 3.11
CA ILE A 179 -5.21 -7.81 3.26
C ILE A 179 -5.35 -7.14 4.64
N GLY A 180 -4.23 -6.82 5.30
CA GLY A 180 -4.23 -5.93 6.47
C GLY A 180 -4.90 -6.51 7.72
N THR A 181 -5.01 -7.84 7.81
CA THR A 181 -5.45 -8.49 9.05
C THR A 181 -4.39 -8.26 10.13
N GLY A 182 -4.84 -7.99 11.35
CA GLY A 182 -3.94 -7.83 12.49
C GLY A 182 -3.09 -9.08 12.71
N ALA A 183 -1.96 -8.95 13.42
CA ALA A 183 -1.07 -10.06 13.71
C ALA A 183 -1.85 -11.28 14.24
N GLU A 184 -1.70 -12.43 13.57
CA GLU A 184 -2.31 -13.69 13.98
C GLU A 184 -1.63 -14.20 15.27
N THR A 185 -2.22 -13.87 16.42
CA THR A 185 -1.65 -14.20 17.75
C THR A 185 -1.80 -15.67 18.14
N THR A 186 -2.53 -16.46 17.35
CA THR A 186 -2.91 -17.85 17.66
C THR A 186 -2.13 -18.92 16.90
N LEU A 187 -1.28 -18.54 15.95
CA LEU A 187 -0.45 -19.49 15.21
C LEU A 187 0.82 -19.79 16.02
N ILE A 188 0.88 -21.01 16.59
CA ILE A 188 2.07 -21.56 17.27
C ILE A 188 2.67 -22.61 16.34
N GLY A 189 3.69 -22.21 15.60
CA GLY A 189 4.40 -22.99 14.60
C GLY A 189 5.44 -22.07 13.94
N GLY A 190 6.31 -22.61 13.10
CA GLY A 190 7.19 -21.80 12.26
C GLY A 190 8.63 -21.72 12.75
N PHE A 191 9.55 -21.83 11.80
CA PHE A 191 10.98 -21.69 12.01
C PHE A 191 11.48 -20.61 11.05
N THR A 192 11.88 -19.46 11.59
CA THR A 192 12.64 -18.47 10.81
C THR A 192 13.97 -19.11 10.43
N VAL A 193 14.19 -19.36 9.14
CA VAL A 193 15.38 -20.08 8.66
C VAL A 193 16.62 -19.19 8.74
N ASP A 194 16.50 -17.89 8.44
CA ASP A 194 17.51 -16.86 8.71
C ASP A 194 16.94 -15.44 8.45
N HIS A 195 17.63 -14.39 8.92
CA HIS A 195 17.39 -13.01 8.49
C HIS A 195 18.48 -12.56 7.53
N HIS A 196 18.11 -12.21 6.30
CA HIS A 196 19.02 -11.56 5.35
C HIS A 196 18.59 -10.10 5.17
N GLY A 197 19.53 -9.17 5.36
CA GLY A 197 19.32 -7.74 5.18
C GLY A 197 20.41 -7.13 4.30
N SER A 198 20.03 -6.36 3.29
CA SER A 198 20.87 -5.65 2.33
C SER A 198 20.72 -4.13 2.52
N TYR A 199 21.84 -3.40 2.53
CA TYR A 199 21.87 -1.95 2.79
C TYR A 199 21.49 -1.06 1.58
N ASN A 200 20.97 -1.60 0.48
CA ASN A 200 20.91 -0.89 -0.81
C ASN A 200 19.52 -0.82 -1.49
N GLY A 201 18.43 -0.83 -0.72
CA GLY A 201 17.10 -0.46 -1.23
C GLY A 201 16.51 -1.45 -2.24
N GLY A 202 15.73 -2.40 -1.73
CA GLY A 202 14.93 -3.39 -2.44
C GLY A 202 14.11 -4.17 -1.40
N LEU A 203 13.24 -5.08 -1.84
CA LEU A 203 12.56 -6.02 -0.96
C LEU A 203 13.62 -6.79 -0.15
N ASP A 204 13.72 -6.49 1.14
CA ASP A 204 14.87 -6.90 1.96
C ASP A 204 14.78 -8.36 2.40
N ALA A 205 13.58 -8.80 2.74
CA ALA A 205 13.24 -10.19 3.01
C ALA A 205 11.73 -10.43 2.89
N PHE A 206 11.35 -11.64 2.50
CA PHE A 206 9.99 -12.17 2.68
C PHE A 206 10.00 -13.14 3.86
N GLN A 207 9.12 -12.94 4.85
CA GLN A 207 8.92 -13.92 5.91
C GLN A 207 7.73 -14.80 5.57
N MET A 208 7.98 -16.11 5.46
CA MET A 208 6.95 -17.14 5.32
C MET A 208 7.13 -18.21 6.38
N GLU A 209 6.02 -18.79 6.84
CA GLU A 209 6.04 -20.01 7.62
C GLU A 209 5.48 -21.17 6.78
N ILE A 210 6.23 -22.27 6.75
CA ILE A 210 5.93 -23.47 5.97
C ILE A 210 5.33 -24.52 6.90
N GLY A 211 4.15 -25.01 6.55
CA GLY A 211 3.48 -26.10 7.25
C GLY A 211 4.34 -27.37 7.35
N MET A 212 4.10 -28.16 8.40
CA MET A 212 4.84 -29.38 8.71
C MET A 212 4.89 -30.39 7.54
N ASP A 213 3.81 -30.53 6.78
CA ASP A 213 3.70 -31.54 5.73
C ASP A 213 4.69 -31.21 4.59
N TYR A 214 4.68 -29.94 4.15
CA TYR A 214 5.66 -29.37 3.23
C TYR A 214 7.09 -29.30 3.76
N ARG A 215 7.34 -29.63 5.03
CA ARG A 215 8.70 -29.67 5.62
C ARG A 215 9.18 -31.09 5.83
N ASP A 216 8.32 -32.03 6.19
CA ASP A 216 8.72 -33.35 6.69
C ASP A 216 8.61 -34.42 5.58
N THR A 217 7.85 -34.17 4.52
CA THR A 217 7.79 -35.03 3.33
C THR A 217 8.77 -34.54 2.27
N GLN A 218 9.56 -35.44 1.66
CA GLN A 218 10.54 -35.01 0.65
C GLN A 218 9.88 -34.56 -0.66
N GLY A 219 8.87 -35.28 -1.14
CA GLY A 219 8.15 -34.90 -2.36
C GLY A 219 7.50 -33.52 -2.24
N GLU A 220 6.74 -33.29 -1.16
CA GLU A 220 6.06 -32.01 -0.92
C GLU A 220 7.05 -30.85 -0.73
N ARG A 221 8.25 -31.11 -0.17
CA ARG A 221 9.34 -30.11 -0.12
C ARG A 221 9.88 -29.78 -1.50
N ASP A 222 10.17 -30.79 -2.31
CA ASP A 222 10.79 -30.61 -3.62
C ASP A 222 9.83 -29.88 -4.56
N ASP A 223 8.53 -30.22 -4.52
CA ASP A 223 7.47 -29.54 -5.28
C ASP A 223 7.35 -28.06 -4.83
N LEU A 224 7.30 -27.79 -3.52
CA LEU A 224 7.23 -26.41 -2.99
C LEU A 224 8.43 -25.55 -3.43
N ILE A 225 9.64 -26.11 -3.48
CA ILE A 225 10.83 -25.36 -3.90
C ILE A 225 10.73 -24.95 -5.37
N VAL A 226 10.24 -25.83 -6.23
CA VAL A 226 10.05 -25.55 -7.67
C VAL A 226 8.96 -24.49 -7.84
N ASP A 227 7.79 -24.70 -7.24
CA ASP A 227 6.66 -23.77 -7.38
C ASP A 227 6.99 -22.38 -6.80
N LEU A 228 7.76 -22.32 -5.70
CA LEU A 228 8.23 -21.06 -5.14
C LEU A 228 9.24 -20.35 -6.05
N ALA A 229 10.12 -21.08 -6.72
CA ALA A 229 11.06 -20.49 -7.66
C ALA A 229 10.32 -19.91 -8.87
N ASP A 230 9.37 -20.67 -9.43
CA ASP A 230 8.52 -20.21 -10.54
C ASP A 230 7.68 -18.99 -10.13
N ALA A 231 7.12 -18.99 -8.91
CA ALA A 231 6.38 -17.85 -8.37
C ALA A 231 7.25 -16.58 -8.22
N ILE A 232 8.53 -16.73 -7.82
CA ILE A 232 9.48 -15.62 -7.74
C ILE A 232 9.82 -15.10 -9.14
N ASP A 233 10.04 -15.99 -10.11
CA ASP A 233 10.32 -15.59 -11.50
C ASP A 233 9.13 -14.85 -12.10
N THR A 234 7.89 -15.36 -11.93
CA THR A 234 6.67 -14.66 -12.34
C THR A 234 6.55 -13.29 -11.66
N TYR A 235 6.84 -13.21 -10.37
CA TYR A 235 6.81 -11.95 -9.64
C TYR A 235 7.78 -10.92 -10.25
N LEU A 236 9.04 -11.31 -10.47
CA LEU A 236 10.08 -10.43 -11.03
C LEU A 236 9.81 -10.02 -12.48
N ASP A 237 9.09 -10.83 -13.24
CA ASP A 237 8.68 -10.51 -14.61
C ASP A 237 7.51 -9.51 -14.67
N ASN A 238 6.73 -9.38 -13.59
CA ASN A 238 5.51 -8.57 -13.54
C ASN A 238 5.62 -7.30 -12.67
N TYR A 239 6.58 -7.24 -11.73
CA TYR A 239 6.75 -6.14 -10.76
C TYR A 239 8.22 -5.73 -10.60
#